data_AF-A0A9X0DL30-F1
#
_entry.id   AF-A0A9X0DL30-F1
#
_cell.length_a   1.000
_cell.length_b   1.000
_cell.length_c   1.000
_cell.angle_alpha   90.00
_cell.angle_beta   90.00
_cell.angle_gamma   90.00
#
_symmetry.space_group_name_H-M   'P 1'
#
loop_
_entity.id
_entity.type
_entity.pdbx_description
1 polymer ?
#
loop_
_entity_poly.entity_id
_entity_poly.type
_entity_poly.pdbx_seq_one_letter_code
_entity_poly.pdbx_strand_id
1 'polypeptide(L)'
;MFRRIASVAPRRALSARGSIITIRHLSTTSCRMSALKALNDPISRPLASDSFQLVPESQKAGAAEDELYEQQIKEVETWWNSPRYEGIKRPYSAADVVSKRGSQQQSYPSSVMARKLFNLIKEREAKGEPIHTSKDQSQSLQRNMLINP
;
A
#
# COMPACT_ATOMS: atom_id res chain seq x y z
N MET A 1 39.17 -61.14 -6.37
CA MET A 1 37.92 -61.55 -7.05
C MET A 1 36.95 -60.39 -6.98
N PHE A 2 36.31 -60.03 -8.11
CA PHE A 2 34.99 -59.39 -8.30
C PHE A 2 35.03 -58.59 -9.63
N ARG A 3 34.56 -59.25 -10.69
CA ARG A 3 34.42 -58.68 -12.04
C ARG A 3 33.15 -57.82 -12.08
N ARG A 4 33.26 -56.55 -12.50
CA ARG A 4 32.09 -55.72 -12.83
C ARG A 4 31.63 -56.08 -14.25
N ILE A 5 30.45 -56.70 -14.35
CA ILE A 5 29.77 -56.94 -15.63
C ILE A 5 28.89 -55.72 -15.89
N ALA A 6 29.16 -54.98 -16.97
CA ALA A 6 28.26 -53.94 -17.46
C ALA A 6 27.17 -54.62 -18.32
N SER A 7 25.92 -54.62 -17.85
CA SER A 7 24.77 -55.01 -18.65
C SER A 7 24.13 -53.75 -19.26
N VAL A 8 24.25 -53.60 -20.58
CA VAL A 8 23.51 -52.61 -21.35
C VAL A 8 22.16 -53.24 -21.73
N ALA A 9 21.06 -52.69 -21.20
CA ALA A 9 19.71 -53.06 -21.63
C ALA A 9 19.30 -52.23 -22.86
N PRO A 10 18.65 -52.84 -23.87
CA PRO A 10 18.15 -52.09 -25.02
C PRO A 10 16.91 -51.26 -24.62
N ARG A 11 16.95 -49.95 -24.89
CA ARG A 11 15.77 -49.08 -24.75
C ARG A 11 14.78 -49.42 -25.88
N ARG A 12 13.63 -49.97 -25.50
CA ARG A 12 12.45 -50.06 -26.37
C ARG A 12 11.99 -48.63 -26.73
N ALA A 13 12.04 -48.29 -28.01
CA ALA A 13 11.43 -47.07 -28.52
C ALA A 13 9.90 -47.20 -28.43
N LEU A 14 9.28 -46.37 -27.61
CA LEU A 14 7.83 -46.23 -27.57
C LEU A 14 7.40 -45.29 -28.71
N SER A 15 6.60 -45.83 -29.63
CA SER A 15 5.96 -45.09 -30.72
C SER A 15 5.15 -43.91 -30.16
N ALA A 16 5.43 -42.72 -30.65
CA ALA A 16 4.78 -41.48 -30.25
C ALA A 16 3.29 -41.52 -30.63
N ARG A 17 2.41 -41.66 -29.64
CA ARG A 17 0.98 -41.38 -29.82
C ARG A 17 0.82 -39.87 -30.04
N GLY A 18 0.25 -39.51 -31.18
CA GLY A 18 0.01 -38.12 -31.58
C GLY A 18 -0.69 -37.32 -30.49
N SER A 19 -0.17 -36.13 -30.22
CA SER A 19 -0.77 -35.18 -29.28
C SER A 19 -2.08 -34.68 -29.88
N ILE A 20 -3.22 -35.00 -29.26
CA ILE A 20 -4.50 -34.38 -29.59
C ILE A 20 -4.42 -32.94 -29.08
N ILE A 21 -4.06 -32.01 -29.97
CA ILE A 21 -4.06 -30.57 -29.70
C ILE A 21 -5.53 -30.16 -29.59
N THR A 22 -6.07 -30.17 -28.37
CA THR A 22 -7.33 -29.50 -28.08
C THR A 22 -7.05 -28.01 -28.06
N ILE A 23 -7.29 -27.34 -29.18
CA ILE A 23 -7.21 -25.87 -29.31
C ILE A 23 -8.35 -25.30 -28.45
N ARG A 24 -8.05 -24.95 -27.19
CA ARG A 24 -8.95 -24.10 -26.41
C ARG A 24 -8.86 -22.72 -27.04
N HIS A 25 -9.90 -22.32 -27.77
CA HIS A 25 -10.10 -20.93 -28.16
C HIS A 25 -10.35 -20.10 -26.91
N LEU A 26 -9.29 -19.58 -26.28
CA LEU A 26 -9.43 -18.50 -25.31
C LEU A 26 -9.67 -17.21 -26.11
N SER A 27 -10.92 -16.88 -26.38
CA SER A 27 -11.30 -15.51 -26.77
C SER A 27 -11.10 -14.59 -25.56
N THR A 28 -9.88 -14.08 -25.39
CA THR A 28 -9.60 -12.99 -24.46
C THR A 28 -9.88 -11.67 -25.19
N THR A 29 -11.15 -11.26 -25.25
CA THR A 29 -11.44 -9.84 -25.49
C THR A 29 -10.93 -9.07 -24.27
N SER A 30 -9.67 -8.65 -24.30
CA SER A 30 -9.13 -7.78 -23.27
C SER A 30 -9.79 -6.42 -23.42
N CYS A 31 -10.86 -6.20 -22.65
CA CYS A 31 -11.41 -4.87 -22.45
C CYS A 31 -10.29 -4.04 -21.79
N ARG A 32 -9.59 -3.25 -22.58
CA ARG A 32 -8.49 -2.40 -22.12
C ARG A 32 -9.09 -1.28 -21.26
N MET A 33 -9.24 -1.56 -19.97
CA MET A 33 -9.69 -0.56 -19.00
C MET A 33 -8.71 0.63 -19.03
N SER A 34 -9.24 1.85 -19.05
CA SER A 34 -8.43 3.06 -18.92
C SER A 34 -7.61 2.99 -17.64
N ALA A 35 -6.29 3.11 -17.76
CA ALA A 35 -5.39 3.08 -16.63
C ALA A 35 -5.72 4.22 -15.64
N LEU A 36 -5.77 3.90 -14.36
CA LEU A 36 -5.93 4.91 -13.32
C LEU A 36 -4.76 5.89 -13.38
N LYS A 37 -5.04 7.20 -13.25
CA LYS A 37 -3.99 8.22 -13.21
C LYS A 37 -3.10 7.98 -11.98
N ALA A 38 -1.79 7.85 -12.20
CA ALA A 38 -0.82 7.77 -11.12
C ALA A 38 -0.95 9.01 -10.22
N LEU A 39 -1.02 8.80 -8.91
CA LEU A 39 -1.06 9.89 -7.94
C LEU A 39 0.33 10.49 -7.80
N ASN A 40 0.43 11.82 -7.78
CA ASN A 40 1.69 12.53 -7.55
C ASN A 40 2.31 12.14 -6.20
N ASP A 41 1.47 12.02 -5.16
CA ASP A 41 1.87 11.60 -3.81
C ASP A 41 1.14 10.32 -3.41
N PRO A 42 1.75 9.13 -3.54
CA PRO A 42 1.16 7.89 -3.07
C PRO A 42 1.15 7.82 -1.52
N ILE A 43 0.11 7.20 -0.96
CA ILE A 43 -0.05 7.05 0.50
C ILE A 43 0.90 6.00 1.05
N SER A 44 1.11 4.93 0.29
CA SER A 44 2.13 3.93 0.55
C SER A 44 3.34 4.25 -0.31
N ARG A 45 4.19 5.16 0.17
CA ARG A 45 5.51 5.42 -0.39
C ARG A 45 6.58 4.67 0.43
N PRO A 46 7.74 4.34 -0.16
CA PRO A 46 8.91 3.95 0.64
C PRO A 46 9.25 5.08 1.62
N LEU A 47 9.43 4.74 2.89
CA LEU A 47 9.68 5.69 3.98
C LEU A 47 11.17 5.68 4.32
N ALA A 48 11.75 6.86 4.56
CA ALA A 48 13.17 6.98 4.97
C ALA A 48 13.47 6.17 6.25
N SER A 49 12.47 5.98 7.11
CA SER A 49 12.56 5.09 8.26
C SER A 49 12.95 3.68 7.90
N ASP A 50 12.44 3.13 6.81
CA ASP A 50 12.70 1.73 6.44
C ASP A 50 14.17 1.56 6.05
N SER A 51 14.74 2.53 5.35
CA SER A 51 16.18 2.56 5.03
C SER A 51 17.02 2.64 6.31
N PHE A 52 16.64 3.51 7.25
CA PHE A 52 17.34 3.64 8.54
C PHE A 52 17.31 2.34 9.36
N GLN A 53 16.21 1.58 9.33
CA GLN A 53 16.15 0.31 10.06
C GLN A 53 17.09 -0.77 9.51
N LEU A 54 17.43 -0.71 8.22
CA LEU A 54 18.34 -1.65 7.57
C LEU A 54 19.82 -1.31 7.78
N VAL A 55 20.14 -0.15 8.33
CA VAL A 55 21.52 0.26 8.67
C VAL A 55 22.04 -0.58 9.84
N PRO A 56 23.34 -0.97 9.86
CA PRO A 56 23.94 -1.67 11.00
C PRO A 56 23.87 -0.81 12.28
N GLU A 57 23.62 -1.45 13.42
CA GLU A 57 23.45 -0.78 14.73
C GLU A 57 24.60 0.16 15.11
N SER A 58 25.83 -0.17 14.71
CA SER A 58 27.02 0.67 14.99
C SER A 58 27.01 2.02 14.26
N GLN A 59 26.22 2.17 13.21
CA GLN A 59 26.12 3.38 12.39
C GLN A 59 24.78 4.11 12.59
N LYS A 60 23.86 3.57 13.40
CA LYS A 60 22.56 4.19 13.62
C LYS A 60 22.67 5.47 14.44
N ALA A 61 23.42 5.43 15.55
CA ALA A 61 23.53 6.56 16.46
C ALA A 61 24.28 7.74 15.82
N GLY A 62 23.75 8.96 15.99
CA GLY A 62 24.36 10.20 15.50
C GLY A 62 23.95 10.53 14.07
N ALA A 63 24.89 10.44 13.11
CA ALA A 63 24.68 10.97 11.76
C ALA A 63 23.43 10.39 11.05
N ALA A 64 23.19 9.08 11.14
CA ALA A 64 22.03 8.46 10.49
C ALA A 64 20.70 8.84 11.15
N GLU A 65 20.68 9.04 12.48
CA GLU A 65 19.51 9.55 13.22
C GLU A 65 19.21 11.01 12.85
N ASP A 66 20.25 11.86 12.80
CA ASP A 66 20.14 13.26 12.45
C ASP A 66 19.62 13.43 11.01
N GLU A 67 20.17 12.66 10.06
CA GLU A 67 19.71 12.64 8.66
C GLU A 67 18.24 12.22 8.54
N LEU A 68 17.82 11.16 9.24
CA LEU A 68 16.42 10.74 9.26
C LEU A 68 15.51 11.82 9.85
N TYR A 69 15.93 12.46 10.94
CA TYR A 69 15.17 13.50 11.62
C TYR A 69 14.95 14.71 10.70
N GLU A 70 16.01 15.21 10.06
CA GLU A 70 15.93 16.33 9.12
C GLU A 70 15.07 16.00 7.90
N GLN A 71 15.19 14.78 7.36
CA GLN A 71 14.36 14.34 6.24
C GLN A 71 12.87 14.32 6.63
N GLN A 72 12.53 13.79 7.81
CA GLN A 72 11.14 13.74 8.27
C GLN A 72 10.55 15.14 8.49
N ILE A 73 11.33 16.10 8.98
CA ILE A 73 10.89 17.49 9.10
C ILE A 73 10.52 18.04 7.72
N LYS A 74 11.43 17.92 6.73
CA LYS A 74 11.21 18.41 5.36
C LYS A 74 9.98 17.76 4.71
N GLU A 75 9.77 16.46 4.95
CA GLU A 75 8.60 15.75 4.46
C GLU A 75 7.29 16.27 5.08
N VAL A 76 7.29 16.53 6.40
CA VAL A 76 6.12 17.07 7.11
C VAL A 76 5.82 18.49 6.64
N GLU A 77 6.85 19.33 6.48
CA GLU A 77 6.69 20.69 5.96
C GLU A 77 6.13 20.69 4.53
N THR A 78 6.70 19.86 3.64
CA THR A 78 6.21 19.70 2.27
C THR A 78 4.75 19.23 2.27
N TRP A 79 4.41 18.28 3.14
CA TRP A 79 3.04 17.79 3.29
C TRP A 79 2.09 18.89 3.79
N TRP A 80 2.50 19.71 4.76
CA TRP A 80 1.72 20.84 5.28
C TRP A 80 1.56 21.97 4.27
N ASN A 81 2.47 22.13 3.32
CA ASN A 81 2.35 23.07 2.22
C ASN A 81 1.37 22.62 1.12
N SER A 82 0.83 21.41 1.21
CA SER A 82 -0.17 20.94 0.25
C SER A 82 -1.50 21.72 0.36
N PRO A 83 -2.27 21.88 -0.74
CA PRO A 83 -3.54 22.63 -0.74
C PRO A 83 -4.57 22.14 0.27
N ARG A 84 -4.43 20.89 0.75
CA ARG A 84 -5.30 20.32 1.79
C ARG A 84 -5.26 21.11 3.10
N TYR A 85 -4.14 21.75 3.41
CA TYR A 85 -3.93 22.43 4.69
C TYR A 85 -3.92 23.95 4.58
N GLU A 86 -4.37 24.49 3.45
CA GLU A 86 -4.51 25.93 3.25
C GLU A 86 -5.39 26.55 4.35
N GLY A 87 -4.92 27.63 4.96
CA GLY A 87 -5.63 28.34 6.03
C GLY A 87 -5.56 27.69 7.43
N ILE A 88 -4.97 26.50 7.58
CA ILE A 88 -4.86 25.84 8.89
C ILE A 88 -3.67 26.39 9.69
N LYS A 89 -3.97 27.06 10.81
CA LYS A 89 -2.96 27.59 11.75
C LYS A 89 -2.63 26.54 12.81
N ARG A 90 -1.34 26.20 12.95
CA ARG A 90 -0.82 25.23 13.95
C ARG A 90 0.03 25.97 14.99
N PRO A 91 -0.26 25.85 16.30
CA PRO A 91 0.55 26.49 17.36
C PRO A 91 1.78 25.65 17.75
N TYR A 92 2.34 24.89 16.81
CA TYR A 92 3.50 24.02 17.00
C TYR A 92 4.22 23.83 15.66
N SER A 93 5.51 23.48 15.72
CA SER A 93 6.36 23.30 14.54
C SER A 93 6.29 21.86 13.99
N ALA A 94 6.81 21.66 12.78
CA ALA A 94 6.99 20.31 12.22
C ALA A 94 7.99 19.50 13.06
N ALA A 95 9.05 20.15 13.56
CA ALA A 95 10.03 19.54 14.46
C ALA A 95 9.38 19.01 15.75
N ASP A 96 8.46 19.76 16.36
CA ASP A 96 7.73 19.31 17.56
C ASP A 96 6.96 18.02 17.29
N VAL A 97 6.32 17.91 16.12
CA VAL A 97 5.58 16.71 15.71
C VAL A 97 6.52 15.52 15.45
N VAL A 98 7.63 15.75 14.75
CA VAL A 98 8.61 14.69 14.44
C VAL A 98 9.31 14.21 15.71
N SER A 99 9.60 15.09 16.67
CA SER A 99 10.22 14.72 17.96
C SER A 99 9.42 13.71 18.78
N LYS A 100 8.10 13.60 18.54
CA LYS A 100 7.20 12.66 19.22
C LYS A 100 6.91 11.42 18.40
N ARG A 101 7.45 11.36 17.19
CA ARG A 101 7.25 10.25 16.26
C ARG A 101 8.28 9.17 16.56
N GLY A 102 7.86 7.91 16.46
CA GLY A 102 8.79 6.79 16.54
C GLY A 102 9.67 6.69 15.28
N SER A 103 10.77 5.94 15.38
CA SER A 103 11.67 5.69 14.23
C SER A 103 11.03 4.84 13.14
N GLN A 104 9.98 4.06 13.44
CA GLN A 104 9.24 3.28 12.45
C GLN A 104 7.95 3.97 12.03
N GLN A 105 7.86 4.34 10.75
CA GLN A 105 6.67 4.95 10.19
C GLN A 105 5.65 3.92 9.72
N GLN A 106 4.36 4.24 9.89
CA GLN A 106 3.25 3.38 9.49
C GLN A 106 2.34 4.12 8.50
N SER A 107 1.90 3.40 7.47
CA SER A 107 0.87 3.88 6.54
C SER A 107 -0.49 3.31 6.91
N TYR A 108 -1.48 4.19 7.13
CA TYR A 108 -2.84 3.78 7.51
C TYR A 108 -3.80 3.83 6.31
N PRO A 109 -4.64 2.81 6.11
CA PRO A 109 -5.64 2.80 5.04
C PRO A 109 -6.70 3.90 5.20
N SER A 110 -6.94 4.38 6.43
CA SER A 110 -7.80 5.53 6.72
C SER A 110 -7.35 6.81 6.01
N SER A 111 -6.05 6.97 5.74
CA SER A 111 -5.49 8.10 5.00
C SER A 111 -6.03 8.16 3.56
N VAL A 112 -6.29 7.00 2.94
CA VAL A 112 -6.90 6.90 1.60
C VAL A 112 -8.32 7.44 1.65
N MET A 113 -9.10 7.01 2.65
CA MET A 113 -10.48 7.45 2.81
C MET A 113 -10.58 8.92 3.19
N ALA A 114 -9.64 9.45 3.97
CA ALA A 114 -9.57 10.87 4.29
C ALA A 114 -9.29 11.72 3.05
N ARG A 115 -8.42 11.27 2.13
CA ARG A 115 -8.19 11.94 0.84
C ARG A 115 -9.42 11.86 -0.06
N LYS A 116 -10.09 10.71 -0.11
CA LYS A 116 -11.38 10.56 -0.83
C LYS A 116 -12.40 11.56 -0.31
N LEU A 117 -12.58 11.64 1.01
CA LEU A 117 -13.54 12.55 1.64
C LEU A 117 -13.21 14.02 1.34
N PHE A 118 -11.94 14.42 1.46
CA PHE A 118 -11.50 15.77 1.12
C PHE A 118 -11.85 16.14 -0.34
N ASN A 119 -11.57 15.25 -1.29
CA ASN A 119 -11.90 15.47 -2.70
C ASN A 119 -13.41 15.61 -2.92
N LEU A 120 -14.22 14.77 -2.26
CA LEU A 120 -15.69 14.86 -2.34
C LEU A 120 -16.20 16.20 -1.79
N ILE A 121 -15.64 16.66 -0.66
CA ILE A 121 -16.00 17.97 -0.10
C ILE A 121 -15.68 19.08 -1.09
N LYS A 122 -14.47 19.09 -1.68
CA LYS A 122 -14.08 20.11 -2.66
C LYS A 122 -14.92 20.09 -3.93
N GLU A 123 -15.28 18.91 -4.42
CA GLU A 123 -16.17 18.78 -5.57
C GLU A 123 -17.57 19.33 -5.29
N ARG A 124 -18.15 18.99 -4.14
CA ARG A 124 -19.50 19.43 -3.74
C ARG A 124 -19.55 20.90 -3.36
N GLU A 125 -18.52 21.39 -2.67
CA GLU A 125 -18.32 22.81 -2.37
C GLU A 125 -18.31 23.64 -3.66
N ALA A 126 -17.55 23.22 -4.69
CA ALA A 126 -17.52 23.88 -5.99
C ALA A 126 -18.88 23.88 -6.73
N LYS A 127 -19.72 22.87 -6.48
CA LYS A 127 -21.08 22.76 -7.03
C LYS A 127 -22.14 23.47 -6.17
N GLY A 128 -21.80 23.89 -4.93
CA GLY A 128 -22.77 24.41 -3.96
C GLY A 128 -23.73 23.36 -3.40
N GLU A 129 -23.37 22.08 -3.45
CA GLU A 129 -24.22 20.97 -3.01
C GLU A 129 -23.84 20.48 -1.60
N PRO A 130 -24.80 20.08 -0.75
CA PRO A 130 -24.51 19.46 0.53
C PRO A 130 -24.04 18.00 0.41
N ILE A 131 -23.43 17.48 1.49
CA ILE A 131 -23.12 16.05 1.68
C ILE A 131 -24.07 15.48 2.73
N HIS A 132 -24.79 14.42 2.39
CA HIS A 132 -25.71 13.74 3.31
C HIS A 132 -25.08 12.48 3.90
N THR A 133 -25.30 12.26 5.20
CA THR A 133 -24.89 11.03 5.90
C THR A 133 -26.04 10.53 6.76
N SER A 134 -26.34 9.23 6.72
CA SER A 134 -27.28 8.59 7.65
C SER A 134 -26.52 7.62 8.56
N LYS A 135 -26.87 7.59 9.85
CA LYS A 135 -26.46 6.51 10.74
C LYS A 135 -27.39 5.34 10.47
N ASP A 136 -26.90 4.32 9.78
CA ASP A 136 -27.66 3.09 9.59
C ASP A 136 -27.88 2.40 10.94
N GLN A 137 -29.13 2.39 11.41
CA GLN A 137 -29.51 1.79 12.69
C GLN A 137 -29.73 0.26 12.60
N SER A 138 -29.75 -0.31 11.39
CA SER A 138 -30.03 -1.73 11.18
C SER A 138 -28.97 -2.64 11.82
N GLN A 139 -27.70 -2.24 11.81
CA GLN A 139 -26.62 -3.00 12.43
C GLN A 139 -26.59 -2.94 13.98
N SER A 140 -27.25 -1.94 14.57
CA SER A 140 -27.39 -1.83 16.03
C SER A 140 -28.47 -2.76 16.56
N LEU A 141 -29.57 -2.94 15.81
CA LEU A 141 -30.64 -3.87 16.17
C LEU A 141 -30.17 -5.33 16.06
N GLN A 142 -29.38 -5.67 15.04
CA GLN A 142 -28.82 -7.02 14.89
C GLN A 142 -27.79 -7.39 15.98
N ARG A 143 -27.02 -6.42 16.50
CA ARG A 143 -26.09 -6.66 17.61
C ARG A 143 -26.79 -6.84 18.95
N ASN A 144 -27.87 -6.10 19.22
CA ASN A 144 -28.63 -6.26 20.46
C ASN A 144 -29.39 -7.59 20.53
N MET A 145 -29.81 -8.15 19.39
CA MET A 145 -30.47 -9.46 19.31
C MET A 145 -29.51 -10.66 19.49
N LEU A 146 -28.19 -10.45 19.38
CA LEU A 146 -27.18 -11.50 19.59
C LEU A 146 -26.58 -11.51 21.00
N ILE A 147 -26.87 -10.48 21.81
CA ILE A 147 -26.26 -10.27 23.14
C ILE A 147 -27.23 -10.60 24.29
N ASN A 148 -28.54 -10.68 24.02
CA ASN A 148 -29.52 -11.15 25.00
C ASN A 148 -30.24 -12.38 24.44
N PRO A 149 -30.04 -13.59 24.99
CA PRO A 149 -30.87 -14.75 24.69
C PRO A 149 -32.32 -14.53 25.17
#